data_AF-A0A9Q1MVL0-F1
#
_entry.id   AF-A0A9Q1MVL0-F1
#
_cell.length_a   1.000
_cell.length_b   1.000
_cell.length_c   1.000
_cell.angle_alpha   90.00
_cell.angle_beta   90.00
_cell.angle_gamma   90.00
#
_symmetry.space_group_name_H-M   'P 1'
#
loop_
_entity.id
_entity.type
_entity.pdbx_description
1 polymer ?
#
loop_
_entity_poly.entity_id
_entity_poly.type
_entity_poly.pdbx_seq_one_letter_code
_entity_poly.pdbx_strand_id
1 'polypeptide(L)'
;MFQLMFEPEQALTCGQVDASLAPCIPYLTQGGEPGAACCSGVKILKGLTQSTADKKVACNCVKASANRYANLKDDAAQALPTKCGVTMDTPISRNVNCDARKAQKKSHLDDHTSITRKPPLIVPAENAIFFNGDKIEGTGNPVIERLSDLQKIAEILVSKFGNSINAWVVEAPVFNEPFAVYKDFIPSVNDYGEPKSYDADGYPASSSIVLLLWNCLKEAKNVISGKQKEPYQAEVSTSSSSTPRTLLLGFSKGGTLLNQLVTELGFAPVQLTEDMCLANKNVTNGGFASPQQDQIIPNSKDGFLNSIAEFHFVEVRLNTEGAYVTNHDVINRISERLAQGAPGIRFFLHGTPRQ
;
A
#
# COMPACT_ATOMS: atom_id res chain seq x y z
N MET A 1 18.16 -11.56 1.57
CA MET A 1 17.21 -12.50 0.92
C MET A 1 15.90 -11.73 0.79
N PHE A 2 15.61 -11.20 -0.39
CA PHE A 2 14.50 -10.26 -0.57
C PHE A 2 13.29 -10.97 -1.18
N GLN A 3 12.16 -10.87 -0.50
CA GLN A 3 10.87 -11.42 -0.92
C GLN A 3 10.16 -10.35 -1.78
N LEU A 4 10.28 -10.45 -3.10
CA LEU A 4 9.40 -9.73 -4.02
C LEU A 4 8.00 -10.36 -3.95
N MET A 5 7.07 -9.72 -3.26
CA MET A 5 5.65 -9.98 -3.46
C MET A 5 5.14 -9.07 -4.56
N PHE A 6 5.06 -9.61 -5.78
CA PHE A 6 3.99 -9.20 -6.67
C PHE A 6 2.77 -9.97 -6.19
N GLU A 7 1.98 -9.36 -5.32
CA GLU A 7 0.69 -9.95 -5.03
C GLU A 7 -0.22 -9.62 -6.22
N PRO A 8 -0.67 -10.62 -7.02
CA PRO A 8 -1.93 -10.39 -7.72
C PRO A 8 -2.92 -9.99 -6.63
N GLU A 9 -3.61 -8.86 -6.82
CA GLU A 9 -4.77 -8.39 -6.03
C GLU A 9 -5.12 -9.41 -4.96
N GLN A 10 -4.77 -9.15 -3.68
CA GLN A 10 -5.17 -10.04 -2.59
C GLN A 10 -6.69 -9.86 -2.44
N ALA A 11 -7.41 -10.42 -3.41
CA ALA A 11 -8.84 -10.50 -3.47
C ALA A 11 -9.24 -11.10 -2.15
N LEU A 12 -10.11 -10.39 -1.43
CA LEU A 12 -10.76 -10.87 -0.21
C LEU A 12 -10.86 -12.39 -0.24
N THR A 13 -10.08 -13.08 0.57
CA THR A 13 -9.98 -14.53 0.43
C THR A 13 -11.13 -15.19 1.14
N CYS A 14 -11.55 -16.37 0.67
CA CYS A 14 -12.57 -17.13 1.40
C CYS A 14 -12.12 -17.51 2.81
N GLY A 15 -10.81 -17.59 3.08
CA GLY A 15 -10.28 -17.80 4.44
C GLY A 15 -10.61 -16.64 5.39
N GLN A 16 -10.56 -15.40 4.92
CA GLN A 16 -10.93 -14.22 5.72
C GLN A 16 -12.44 -14.17 5.99
N VAL A 17 -13.25 -14.58 5.00
CA VAL A 17 -14.72 -14.71 5.15
C VAL A 17 -15.05 -15.81 6.16
N ASP A 18 -14.39 -16.96 6.06
CA ASP A 18 -14.56 -18.11 6.96
C ASP A 18 -14.19 -17.75 8.39
N ALA A 19 -13.05 -17.10 8.60
CA ALA A 19 -12.62 -16.65 9.93
C ALA A 19 -13.60 -15.63 10.53
N SER A 20 -14.15 -14.73 9.72
CA SER A 20 -15.12 -13.73 10.16
C SER A 20 -16.47 -14.35 10.55
N LEU A 21 -16.89 -15.42 9.87
CA LEU A 21 -18.19 -16.08 10.11
C LEU A 21 -18.11 -17.31 11.02
N ALA A 22 -16.92 -17.83 11.33
CA ALA A 22 -16.75 -18.96 12.22
C ALA A 22 -17.46 -18.78 13.59
N PRO A 23 -17.42 -17.60 14.25
CA PRO A 23 -18.13 -17.40 15.50
C PRO A 23 -19.67 -17.42 15.35
N CYS A 24 -20.19 -17.34 14.13
CA CYS A 24 -21.62 -17.37 13.83
C CYS A 24 -22.18 -18.77 13.63
N ILE A 25 -21.34 -19.81 13.52
CA ILE A 25 -21.78 -21.20 13.27
C ILE A 25 -22.84 -21.69 14.29
N PRO A 26 -22.70 -21.45 15.62
CA PRO A 26 -23.72 -21.89 16.58
C PRO A 26 -25.09 -21.27 16.28
N TYR A 27 -25.13 -19.96 16.03
CA TYR A 27 -26.37 -19.26 15.68
C TYR A 27 -26.93 -19.73 14.33
N LEU A 28 -26.08 -19.88 13.32
CA LEU A 28 -26.48 -20.29 11.97
C LEU A 28 -27.02 -21.72 11.91
N THR A 29 -26.69 -22.58 12.86
CA THR A 29 -27.14 -23.99 12.90
C THR A 29 -28.21 -24.26 13.95
N GLN A 30 -28.20 -23.53 15.07
CA GLN A 30 -29.10 -23.77 16.21
C GLN A 30 -30.19 -22.69 16.34
N GLY A 31 -30.00 -21.50 15.78
CA GLY A 31 -30.88 -20.33 15.95
C GLY A 31 -30.61 -19.58 17.26
N GLY A 32 -31.55 -18.75 17.70
CA GLY A 32 -31.44 -17.94 18.93
C GLY A 32 -31.01 -16.49 18.66
N GLU A 33 -30.07 -15.98 19.45
CA GLU A 33 -29.46 -14.65 19.24
C GLU A 33 -27.97 -14.79 18.87
N PRO A 34 -27.46 -13.99 17.91
CA PRO A 34 -26.05 -14.01 17.59
C PRO A 34 -25.22 -13.45 18.75
N GLY A 35 -24.17 -14.18 19.15
CA GLY A 35 -23.25 -13.71 20.18
C GLY A 35 -22.43 -12.49 19.72
N ALA A 36 -21.86 -11.76 20.68
CA ALA A 36 -21.07 -10.55 20.40
C ALA A 36 -19.91 -10.80 19.41
N ALA A 37 -19.24 -11.94 19.52
CA ALA A 37 -18.16 -12.34 18.60
C ALA A 37 -18.67 -12.55 17.17
N CYS A 38 -19.85 -13.14 16.99
CA CYS A 38 -20.48 -13.29 15.68
C CYS A 38 -20.80 -11.93 15.05
N CYS A 39 -21.43 -11.02 15.81
CA CYS A 39 -21.73 -9.70 15.28
C CYS A 39 -20.49 -8.85 15.01
N SER A 40 -19.42 -9.02 15.79
CA SER A 40 -18.11 -8.42 15.48
C SER A 40 -17.59 -8.93 14.12
N GLY A 41 -17.64 -10.24 13.90
CA GLY A 41 -17.26 -10.86 12.62
C GLY A 41 -18.07 -10.36 11.43
N VAL A 42 -19.38 -10.19 11.58
CA VAL A 42 -20.26 -9.62 10.53
C VAL A 42 -19.91 -8.15 10.23
N LYS A 43 -19.58 -7.35 11.27
CA LYS A 43 -19.12 -5.96 11.09
C LYS A 43 -17.78 -5.89 10.36
N ILE A 44 -16.85 -6.79 10.68
CA ILE A 44 -15.57 -6.92 9.98
C ILE A 44 -15.82 -7.27 8.51
N LEU A 45 -16.66 -8.27 8.24
CA LEU A 45 -17.01 -8.67 6.87
C LEU A 45 -17.62 -7.52 6.05
N LYS A 46 -18.46 -6.68 6.66
CA LYS A 46 -18.93 -5.44 6.03
C LYS A 46 -17.79 -4.48 5.71
N GLY A 47 -16.87 -4.27 6.66
CA GLY A 47 -15.69 -3.42 6.46
C GLY A 47 -14.78 -3.89 5.33
N LEU A 48 -14.75 -5.20 5.08
CA LEU A 48 -13.97 -5.84 4.01
C LEU A 48 -14.68 -5.85 2.64
N THR A 49 -15.98 -5.54 2.57
CA THR A 49 -16.80 -5.63 1.33
C THR A 49 -17.20 -4.26 0.81
N GLN A 50 -16.24 -3.34 0.73
CA GLN A 50 -16.49 -1.97 0.28
C GLN A 50 -16.61 -1.86 -1.24
N SER A 51 -15.79 -2.60 -1.99
CA SER A 51 -15.82 -2.58 -3.45
C SER A 51 -16.81 -3.58 -4.05
N THR A 52 -17.21 -3.38 -5.30
CA THR A 52 -18.08 -4.34 -6.01
C THR A 52 -17.38 -5.67 -6.25
N ALA A 53 -16.05 -5.66 -6.42
CA ALA A 53 -15.24 -6.86 -6.56
C ALA A 53 -15.23 -7.66 -5.24
N ASP A 54 -14.97 -7.00 -4.11
CA ASP A 54 -14.97 -7.65 -2.80
C ASP A 54 -16.35 -8.19 -2.42
N LYS A 55 -17.43 -7.46 -2.75
CA LYS A 55 -18.80 -7.95 -2.56
C LYS A 55 -19.05 -9.24 -3.34
N LYS A 56 -18.56 -9.33 -4.58
CA LYS A 56 -18.69 -10.52 -5.43
C LYS A 56 -17.88 -11.69 -4.87
N VAL A 57 -16.64 -11.46 -4.48
CA VAL A 57 -15.78 -12.51 -3.91
C VAL A 57 -16.34 -12.98 -2.57
N ALA A 58 -16.72 -12.06 -1.67
CA ALA A 58 -17.37 -12.38 -0.41
C ALA A 58 -18.64 -13.19 -0.61
N CYS A 59 -19.50 -12.79 -1.56
CA CYS A 59 -20.71 -13.53 -1.88
C CYS A 59 -20.41 -14.98 -2.27
N ASN A 60 -19.44 -15.19 -3.16
CA ASN A 60 -19.05 -16.53 -3.61
C ASN A 60 -18.46 -17.37 -2.46
N CYS A 61 -17.65 -16.75 -1.60
CA CYS A 61 -17.08 -17.40 -0.43
C CYS A 61 -18.15 -17.76 0.61
N VAL A 62 -19.03 -16.82 0.97
CA VAL A 62 -20.16 -17.07 1.89
C VAL A 62 -21.05 -18.18 1.37
N LYS A 63 -21.34 -18.20 0.06
CA LYS A 63 -22.08 -19.28 -0.58
C LYS A 63 -21.37 -20.63 -0.44
N ALA A 64 -20.08 -20.70 -0.73
CA ALA A 64 -19.30 -21.93 -0.58
C ALA A 64 -19.32 -22.44 0.87
N SER A 65 -19.15 -21.54 1.83
CA SER A 65 -19.08 -21.88 3.26
C SER A 65 -20.43 -22.25 3.84
N ALA A 66 -21.51 -21.57 3.44
CA ALA A 66 -22.87 -21.93 3.83
C ALA A 66 -23.28 -23.32 3.32
N ASN A 67 -22.75 -23.74 2.16
CA ASN A 67 -22.97 -25.09 1.61
C ASN A 67 -22.20 -26.20 2.35
N ARG A 68 -21.22 -25.86 3.21
CA ARG A 68 -20.49 -26.87 4.01
C ARG A 68 -21.30 -27.39 5.21
N TYR A 69 -22.30 -26.65 5.65
CA TYR A 69 -23.13 -27.02 6.80
C TYR A 69 -24.48 -27.47 6.28
N ALA A 70 -24.83 -28.76 6.33
CA ALA A 70 -26.13 -29.25 5.84
C ALA A 70 -27.32 -28.74 6.70
N ASN A 71 -27.08 -28.52 7.99
CA ASN A 71 -28.07 -28.08 8.98
C ASN A 71 -28.12 -26.56 9.21
N LEU A 72 -27.49 -25.76 8.35
CA LEU A 72 -27.60 -24.30 8.40
C LEU A 72 -29.04 -23.84 8.11
N LYS A 73 -29.53 -22.95 8.97
CA LYS A 73 -30.87 -22.36 8.92
C LYS A 73 -30.84 -21.10 8.06
N ASP A 74 -31.41 -21.17 6.86
CA ASP A 74 -31.40 -20.05 5.90
C ASP A 74 -32.09 -18.78 6.47
N ASP A 75 -33.14 -18.93 7.26
CA ASP A 75 -33.82 -17.81 7.92
C ASP A 75 -32.92 -17.10 8.94
N ALA A 76 -32.09 -17.86 9.67
CA ALA A 76 -31.11 -17.29 10.60
C ALA A 76 -30.00 -16.56 9.85
N ALA A 77 -29.52 -17.13 8.73
CA ALA A 77 -28.53 -16.49 7.87
C ALA A 77 -29.03 -15.16 7.29
N GLN A 78 -30.30 -15.09 6.86
CA GLN A 78 -30.91 -13.85 6.36
C GLN A 78 -31.15 -12.80 7.46
N ALA A 79 -31.51 -13.22 8.68
CA ALA A 79 -31.75 -12.32 9.80
C ALA A 79 -30.47 -11.80 10.47
N LEU A 80 -29.32 -12.48 10.25
CA LEU A 80 -28.06 -12.21 10.95
C LEU A 80 -27.57 -10.76 10.83
N PRO A 81 -27.49 -10.13 9.64
CA PRO A 81 -26.98 -8.76 9.53
C PRO A 81 -27.85 -7.77 10.32
N THR A 82 -29.17 -7.89 10.18
CA THR A 82 -30.14 -7.04 10.87
C THR A 82 -30.07 -7.20 12.39
N LYS A 83 -29.96 -8.44 12.89
CA LYS A 83 -29.80 -8.73 14.33
C LYS A 83 -28.47 -8.20 14.90
N CYS A 84 -27.44 -8.10 14.07
CA CYS A 84 -26.16 -7.51 14.45
C CYS A 84 -26.10 -5.98 14.27
N GLY A 85 -27.20 -5.33 13.84
CA GLY A 85 -27.25 -3.89 13.59
C GLY A 85 -26.44 -3.46 12.36
N VAL A 86 -26.28 -4.36 11.38
CA VAL A 86 -25.44 -4.15 10.20
C VAL A 86 -26.29 -4.23 8.93
N THR A 87 -26.36 -3.14 8.17
CA THR A 87 -26.87 -3.17 6.80
C THR A 87 -25.78 -3.67 5.86
N MET A 88 -25.99 -4.84 5.23
CA MET A 88 -25.09 -5.43 4.24
C MET A 88 -25.77 -5.57 2.87
N ASP A 89 -25.01 -5.28 1.82
CA ASP A 89 -25.44 -5.47 0.43
C ASP A 89 -25.16 -6.89 -0.10
N THR A 90 -24.35 -7.67 0.63
CA THR A 90 -23.98 -9.04 0.28
C THR A 90 -24.85 -10.04 1.05
N PRO A 91 -25.73 -10.81 0.39
CA PRO A 91 -26.61 -11.76 1.07
C PRO A 91 -25.83 -12.94 1.66
N ILE A 92 -26.19 -13.36 2.88
CA ILE A 92 -25.69 -14.60 3.48
C ILE A 92 -26.69 -15.71 3.16
N SER A 93 -26.44 -16.46 2.09
CA SER A 93 -27.34 -17.54 1.63
C SER A 93 -26.60 -18.60 0.82
N ARG A 94 -27.08 -19.85 0.89
CA ARG A 94 -26.60 -20.95 0.04
C ARG A 94 -26.96 -20.79 -1.44
N ASN A 95 -28.07 -20.09 -1.73
CA ASN A 95 -28.69 -20.05 -3.05
C ASN A 95 -28.62 -18.67 -3.71
N VAL A 96 -27.73 -17.80 -3.22
CA VAL A 96 -27.54 -16.47 -3.80
C VAL A 96 -26.84 -16.54 -5.17
N ASN A 97 -27.30 -15.70 -6.10
CA ASN A 97 -26.58 -15.40 -7.33
C ASN A 97 -25.65 -14.20 -7.08
N CYS A 98 -24.35 -14.46 -7.06
CA CYS A 98 -23.31 -13.48 -6.75
C CYS A 98 -22.90 -12.61 -7.94
N ASP A 99 -23.46 -12.87 -9.13
CA ASP A 99 -23.17 -12.11 -10.35
C ASP A 99 -24.14 -10.94 -10.58
N ALA A 100 -25.21 -10.82 -9.78
CA ALA A 100 -26.29 -9.89 -10.03
C ALA A 100 -26.03 -8.49 -9.44
N ARG A 101 -25.68 -7.53 -10.32
CA ARG A 101 -26.01 -6.11 -10.10
C ARG A 101 -27.52 -6.00 -10.00
N LYS A 102 -28.07 -5.46 -8.91
CA LYS A 102 -29.51 -5.22 -8.82
C LYS A 102 -29.95 -4.27 -9.95
N ALA A 103 -30.69 -4.80 -10.91
CA ALA A 103 -31.72 -4.08 -11.65
C ALA A 103 -32.86 -5.05 -11.93
N GLN A 104 -34.00 -4.83 -11.28
CA GLN A 104 -35.26 -5.44 -11.65
C GLN A 104 -35.63 -5.00 -13.07
N LYS A 105 -35.52 -5.89 -14.07
CA LYS A 105 -36.48 -5.95 -15.19
C LYS A 105 -36.39 -7.29 -15.92
N LYS A 106 -37.57 -7.84 -16.20
CA LYS A 106 -37.88 -9.15 -16.77
C LYS A 106 -37.77 -9.11 -18.30
N SER A 107 -36.98 -10.01 -18.92
CA SER A 107 -37.30 -10.70 -20.18
C SER A 107 -36.14 -11.58 -20.69
N HIS A 108 -36.38 -12.89 -20.70
CA HIS A 108 -36.16 -13.83 -21.81
C HIS A 108 -34.78 -13.95 -22.52
N LEU A 109 -34.09 -15.05 -22.17
CA LEU A 109 -33.52 -16.13 -23.00
C LEU A 109 -32.35 -15.87 -24.02
N ASP A 110 -31.41 -16.84 -23.99
CA ASP A 110 -30.33 -17.20 -24.94
C ASP A 110 -29.09 -16.28 -25.02
N ASP A 111 -27.84 -16.72 -25.17
CA ASP A 111 -27.15 -18.02 -25.22
C ASP A 111 -25.62 -17.74 -25.12
N HIS A 112 -24.83 -18.77 -24.80
CA HIS A 112 -23.37 -18.93 -24.84
C HIS A 112 -22.45 -17.76 -25.25
N THR A 113 -21.45 -17.43 -24.40
CA THR A 113 -20.00 -17.66 -24.62
C THR A 113 -19.20 -16.94 -23.51
N SER A 114 -18.46 -17.70 -22.68
CA SER A 114 -17.60 -17.18 -21.63
C SER A 114 -16.29 -16.64 -22.21
N ILE A 115 -16.21 -15.32 -22.39
CA ILE A 115 -14.93 -14.61 -22.48
C ILE A 115 -14.69 -13.97 -21.11
N THR A 116 -13.87 -14.62 -20.29
CA THR A 116 -13.31 -14.04 -19.06
C THR A 116 -12.40 -12.88 -19.45
N ARG A 117 -12.96 -11.67 -19.58
CA ARG A 117 -12.17 -10.44 -19.60
C ARG A 117 -11.44 -10.35 -18.28
N LYS A 118 -10.12 -10.57 -18.31
CA LYS A 118 -9.19 -10.25 -17.22
C LYS A 118 -9.51 -8.82 -16.77
N PRO A 119 -9.75 -8.56 -15.48
CA PRO A 119 -9.98 -7.20 -15.01
C PRO A 119 -8.78 -6.33 -15.42
N PRO A 120 -9.01 -5.08 -15.85
CA PRO A 120 -7.93 -4.20 -16.28
C PRO A 120 -6.93 -4.07 -15.13
N LEU A 121 -5.63 -4.23 -15.45
CA LEU A 121 -4.55 -3.95 -14.51
C LEU A 121 -4.69 -2.49 -14.08
N ILE A 122 -5.02 -2.27 -12.81
CA ILE A 122 -5.11 -0.92 -12.26
C ILE A 122 -3.68 -0.42 -12.10
N VAL A 123 -3.34 0.66 -12.82
CA VAL A 123 -2.06 1.35 -12.62
C VAL A 123 -2.08 1.94 -11.21
N PRO A 124 -1.08 1.64 -10.36
CA PRO A 124 -1.00 2.17 -9.01
C PRO A 124 -1.00 3.71 -9.01
N ALA A 125 -1.86 4.30 -8.20
CA ALA A 125 -2.02 5.75 -8.09
C ALA A 125 -1.06 6.37 -7.05
N GLU A 126 -0.53 5.57 -6.13
CA GLU A 126 0.37 6.02 -5.06
C GLU A 126 1.48 5.00 -4.76
N ASN A 127 2.57 5.47 -4.16
CA ASN A 127 3.68 4.68 -3.62
C ASN A 127 3.70 4.82 -2.10
N ALA A 128 3.50 3.75 -1.36
CA ALA A 128 3.75 3.70 0.09
C ALA A 128 5.11 3.06 0.35
N ILE A 129 6.05 3.83 0.89
CA ILE A 129 7.41 3.37 1.19
C ILE A 129 7.60 3.35 2.70
N PHE A 130 7.84 2.18 3.25
CA PHE A 130 8.07 1.95 4.68
C PHE A 130 9.54 1.64 4.92
N PHE A 131 10.20 2.46 5.73
CA PHE A 131 11.56 2.26 6.21
C PHE A 131 11.52 1.58 7.57
N ASN A 132 12.08 0.39 7.65
CA ASN A 132 12.15 -0.35 8.90
C ASN A 132 13.15 0.28 9.89
N GLY A 133 13.10 -0.10 11.15
CA GLY A 133 14.04 0.39 12.16
C GLY A 133 14.84 -0.74 12.78
N ASP A 134 15.14 -0.56 14.05
CA ASP A 134 15.84 -1.57 14.84
C ASP A 134 15.08 -2.88 14.87
N LYS A 135 15.83 -3.98 14.85
CA LYS A 135 15.31 -5.34 14.92
C LYS A 135 15.25 -5.81 16.36
N ILE A 136 14.21 -6.55 16.70
CA ILE A 136 14.18 -7.32 17.94
C ILE A 136 13.68 -8.72 17.56
N GLU A 137 14.49 -9.72 17.83
CA GLU A 137 14.17 -11.13 17.58
C GLU A 137 13.93 -11.87 18.90
N GLY A 138 13.12 -12.93 18.84
CA GLY A 138 12.94 -13.83 19.97
C GLY A 138 12.19 -13.22 21.13
N THR A 139 11.30 -12.26 20.87
CA THR A 139 10.50 -11.61 21.92
C THR A 139 9.43 -12.52 22.51
N GLY A 140 9.05 -13.56 21.75
CA GLY A 140 7.90 -14.42 22.07
C GLY A 140 6.55 -13.71 21.95
N ASN A 141 6.52 -12.44 21.54
CA ASN A 141 5.30 -11.68 21.33
C ASN A 141 4.85 -11.81 19.86
N PRO A 142 3.69 -12.45 19.58
CA PRO A 142 3.27 -12.73 18.21
C PRO A 142 3.00 -11.48 17.38
N VAL A 143 2.73 -10.33 18.01
CA VAL A 143 2.57 -9.05 17.29
C VAL A 143 3.93 -8.52 16.84
N ILE A 144 4.93 -8.57 17.71
CA ILE A 144 6.28 -8.09 17.38
C ILE A 144 6.89 -8.97 16.31
N GLU A 145 6.84 -10.30 16.46
CA GLU A 145 7.36 -11.23 15.44
C GLU A 145 6.69 -11.03 14.08
N ARG A 146 5.37 -10.77 14.06
CA ARG A 146 4.65 -10.43 12.82
C ARG A 146 5.11 -9.11 12.21
N LEU A 147 5.40 -8.10 13.03
CA LEU A 147 5.86 -6.79 12.57
C LEU A 147 7.37 -6.76 12.25
N SER A 148 8.12 -7.79 12.62
CA SER A 148 9.51 -7.99 12.19
C SER A 148 9.61 -8.61 10.78
N ASP A 149 8.53 -9.21 10.27
CA ASP A 149 8.47 -9.81 8.94
C ASP A 149 8.14 -8.76 7.86
N LEU A 150 9.09 -8.51 6.94
CA LEU A 150 8.96 -7.51 5.89
C LEU A 150 7.78 -7.79 4.94
N GLN A 151 7.48 -9.07 4.70
CA GLN A 151 6.35 -9.50 3.87
C GLN A 151 5.03 -9.12 4.55
N LYS A 152 4.93 -9.36 5.86
CA LYS A 152 3.75 -8.99 6.65
C LYS A 152 3.57 -7.49 6.76
N ILE A 153 4.65 -6.71 6.82
CA ILE A 153 4.57 -5.24 6.73
C ILE A 153 3.98 -4.83 5.38
N ALA A 154 4.45 -5.38 4.27
CA ALA A 154 3.94 -5.07 2.94
C ALA A 154 2.43 -5.39 2.82
N GLU A 155 2.00 -6.56 3.29
CA GLU A 155 0.57 -6.95 3.36
C GLU A 155 -0.25 -5.93 4.17
N ILE A 156 0.28 -5.44 5.29
CA ILE A 156 -0.39 -4.43 6.13
C ILE A 156 -0.51 -3.09 5.38
N LEU A 157 0.51 -2.67 4.64
CA LEU A 157 0.46 -1.43 3.86
C LEU A 157 -0.64 -1.51 2.79
N VAL A 158 -0.66 -2.58 2.01
CA VAL A 158 -1.70 -2.80 0.99
C VAL A 158 -3.09 -2.85 1.63
N SER A 159 -3.24 -3.54 2.77
CA SER A 159 -4.51 -3.61 3.48
C SER A 159 -4.98 -2.26 4.03
N LYS A 160 -4.07 -1.32 4.37
CA LYS A 160 -4.41 -0.02 4.95
C LYS A 160 -4.64 1.06 3.91
N PHE A 161 -3.82 1.10 2.86
CA PHE A 161 -3.85 2.13 1.83
C PHE A 161 -4.63 1.70 0.58
N GLY A 162 -4.99 0.41 0.47
CA GLY A 162 -5.82 -0.14 -0.60
C GLY A 162 -5.02 -0.71 -1.77
N ASN A 163 -5.73 -1.36 -2.69
CA ASN A 163 -5.12 -2.15 -3.78
C ASN A 163 -4.55 -1.30 -4.93
N SER A 164 -4.65 0.03 -4.85
CA SER A 164 -4.12 0.97 -5.84
C SER A 164 -2.77 1.57 -5.47
N ILE A 165 -2.05 0.98 -4.49
CA ILE A 165 -0.74 1.45 -4.05
C ILE A 165 0.37 0.46 -4.40
N ASN A 166 1.54 0.99 -4.71
CA ASN A 166 2.77 0.20 -4.64
C ASN A 166 3.27 0.21 -3.19
N ALA A 167 3.39 -0.96 -2.57
CA ALA A 167 3.98 -1.10 -1.24
C ALA A 167 5.46 -1.45 -1.35
N TRP A 168 6.31 -0.61 -0.78
CA TRP A 168 7.76 -0.81 -0.71
C TRP A 168 8.17 -0.91 0.75
N VAL A 169 8.86 -1.98 1.12
CA VAL A 169 9.43 -2.14 2.47
C VAL A 169 10.94 -2.15 2.33
N VAL A 170 11.58 -1.12 2.88
CA VAL A 170 13.02 -0.86 2.76
C VAL A 170 13.68 -1.08 4.10
N GLU A 171 14.60 -2.04 4.12
CA GLU A 171 15.41 -2.35 5.29
C GLU A 171 16.72 -1.56 5.27
N ALA A 172 17.30 -1.33 6.45
CA ALA A 172 18.62 -0.72 6.56
C ALA A 172 19.69 -1.57 5.85
N PRO A 173 20.67 -0.94 5.18
CA PRO A 173 21.72 -1.65 4.46
C PRO A 173 22.67 -2.41 5.40
N VAL A 174 22.80 -1.95 6.64
CA VAL A 174 23.67 -2.55 7.66
C VAL A 174 22.95 -2.53 9.00
N PHE A 175 23.21 -3.57 9.80
CA PHE A 175 22.82 -3.63 11.21
C PHE A 175 24.08 -3.76 12.07
N ASN A 176 24.10 -3.03 13.18
CA ASN A 176 25.03 -3.26 14.27
C ASN A 176 24.22 -3.84 15.44
N GLU A 177 24.29 -5.15 15.62
CA GLU A 177 23.41 -5.86 16.56
C GLU A 177 21.91 -5.60 16.21
N PRO A 178 20.99 -5.18 17.11
CA PRO A 178 19.62 -4.86 16.68
C PRO A 178 19.55 -3.53 15.92
N PHE A 179 20.61 -2.72 15.90
CA PHE A 179 20.53 -1.32 15.49
C PHE A 179 20.63 -1.15 13.98
N ALA A 180 19.61 -0.54 13.37
CA ALA A 180 19.58 -0.22 11.94
C ALA A 180 20.51 0.96 11.62
N VAL A 181 21.35 0.81 10.58
CA VAL A 181 22.33 1.82 10.17
C VAL A 181 22.09 2.23 8.71
N TYR A 182 21.47 3.40 8.51
CA TYR A 182 21.11 3.96 7.19
C TYR A 182 22.24 4.74 6.50
N LYS A 183 23.49 4.25 6.58
CA LYS A 183 24.69 4.96 6.11
C LYS A 183 24.71 5.28 4.60
N ASP A 184 24.01 4.51 3.78
CA ASP A 184 23.93 4.73 2.32
C ASP A 184 22.91 5.81 1.94
N PHE A 185 22.15 6.30 2.93
CA PHE A 185 21.12 7.32 2.75
C PHE A 185 21.40 8.56 3.59
N ILE A 186 22.04 8.41 4.75
CA ILE A 186 22.36 9.47 5.69
C ILE A 186 23.89 9.54 5.82
N PRO A 187 24.55 10.56 5.25
CA PRO A 187 26.01 10.63 5.21
C PRO A 187 26.69 10.67 6.58
N SER A 188 26.00 11.19 7.60
CA SER A 188 26.55 11.46 8.92
C SER A 188 25.85 10.65 9.99
N VAL A 189 26.19 9.36 10.10
CA VAL A 189 25.71 8.43 11.13
C VAL A 189 26.86 7.84 11.93
N ASN A 190 26.63 7.54 13.21
CA ASN A 190 27.58 6.76 14.03
C ASN A 190 27.39 5.25 13.83
N ASP A 191 28.22 4.44 14.50
CA ASP A 191 28.18 2.98 14.40
C ASP A 191 26.87 2.34 14.91
N TYR A 192 26.08 3.09 15.69
CA TYR A 192 24.76 2.67 16.15
C TYR A 192 23.64 3.21 15.25
N GLY A 193 23.96 3.82 14.11
CA GLY A 193 22.98 4.37 13.18
C GLY A 193 22.31 5.66 13.65
N GLU A 194 22.89 6.35 14.63
CA GLU A 194 22.37 7.64 15.08
C GLU A 194 22.91 8.77 14.20
N PRO A 195 22.05 9.62 13.65
CA PRO A 195 22.45 10.74 12.82
C PRO A 195 23.05 11.86 13.67
N LYS A 196 24.18 12.42 13.23
CA LYS A 196 24.73 13.66 13.82
C LYS A 196 24.11 14.91 13.19
N SER A 197 23.79 14.82 11.90
CA SER A 197 23.28 15.92 11.09
C SER A 197 22.61 15.36 9.84
N TYR A 198 21.72 16.14 9.24
CA TYR A 198 21.16 15.86 7.91
C TYR A 198 21.75 16.84 6.90
N ASP A 199 21.98 16.36 5.68
CA ASP A 199 22.67 17.11 4.62
C ASP A 199 21.94 16.96 3.28
N ALA A 200 21.48 18.08 2.71
CA ALA A 200 20.80 18.07 1.42
C ALA A 200 21.77 17.99 0.23
N ASP A 201 23.06 18.24 0.43
CA ASP A 201 24.03 18.29 -0.65
C ASP A 201 24.17 16.93 -1.33
N GLY A 202 24.00 16.92 -2.65
CA GLY A 202 24.03 15.70 -3.45
C GLY A 202 22.77 14.83 -3.34
N TYR A 203 21.81 15.17 -2.48
CA TYR A 203 20.53 14.46 -2.32
C TYR A 203 20.70 12.95 -2.04
N PRO A 204 21.42 12.58 -0.97
CA PRO A 204 21.85 11.20 -0.74
C PRO A 204 20.68 10.21 -0.58
N ALA A 205 19.65 10.54 0.21
CA ALA A 205 18.53 9.63 0.45
C ALA A 205 17.63 9.48 -0.78
N SER A 206 17.21 10.58 -1.41
CA SER A 206 16.32 10.50 -2.58
C SER A 206 17.01 9.85 -3.78
N SER A 207 18.30 10.11 -4.00
CA SER A 207 19.08 9.45 -5.07
C SER A 207 19.19 7.94 -4.81
N SER A 208 19.52 7.53 -3.58
CA SER A 208 19.60 6.13 -3.19
C SER A 208 18.26 5.42 -3.30
N ILE A 209 17.15 6.07 -2.91
CA ILE A 209 15.80 5.49 -3.02
C ILE A 209 15.39 5.31 -4.47
N VAL A 210 15.54 6.33 -5.33
CA VAL A 210 15.18 6.21 -6.75
C VAL A 210 15.98 5.10 -7.42
N LEU A 211 17.28 5.01 -7.13
CA LEU A 211 18.13 3.94 -7.64
C LEU A 211 17.66 2.55 -7.15
N LEU A 212 17.34 2.43 -5.86
CA LEU A 212 16.83 1.20 -5.27
C LEU A 212 15.52 0.77 -5.95
N LEU A 213 14.54 1.66 -6.04
CA LEU A 213 13.25 1.39 -6.68
C LEU A 213 13.42 0.96 -8.14
N TRP A 214 14.31 1.63 -8.88
CA TRP A 214 14.60 1.30 -10.28
C TRP A 214 15.23 -0.08 -10.44
N ASN A 215 16.22 -0.40 -9.61
CA ASN A 215 16.87 -1.70 -9.62
C ASN A 215 15.89 -2.82 -9.25
N CYS A 216 15.04 -2.60 -8.23
CA CYS A 216 13.98 -3.53 -7.87
C CYS A 216 12.98 -3.76 -9.01
N LEU A 217 12.54 -2.69 -9.68
CA LEU A 217 11.63 -2.82 -10.83
C LEU A 217 12.27 -3.58 -11.98
N LYS A 218 13.55 -3.34 -12.25
CA LYS A 218 14.32 -4.06 -13.28
C LYS A 218 14.42 -5.55 -12.96
N GLU A 219 14.74 -5.91 -11.71
CA GLU A 219 14.78 -7.30 -11.27
C GLU A 219 13.41 -7.98 -11.36
N ALA A 220 12.35 -7.30 -10.91
CA ALA A 220 10.99 -7.81 -10.98
C ALA A 220 10.57 -8.12 -12.42
N LYS A 221 10.86 -7.21 -13.37
CA LYS A 221 10.61 -7.43 -14.80
C LYS A 221 11.35 -8.66 -15.34
N ASN A 222 12.59 -8.89 -14.92
CA ASN A 222 13.35 -10.08 -15.32
C ASN A 222 12.72 -11.38 -14.80
N VAL A 223 12.25 -11.39 -13.55
CA VAL A 223 11.58 -12.56 -12.95
C VAL A 223 10.25 -12.87 -13.66
N ILE A 224 9.50 -11.84 -14.03
CA ILE A 224 8.21 -11.99 -14.74
C ILE A 224 8.43 -12.47 -16.18
N SER A 225 9.37 -11.86 -16.91
CA SER A 225 9.70 -12.24 -18.29
C SER A 225 10.30 -13.65 -18.37
N GLY A 226 11.08 -14.08 -17.37
CA GLY A 226 11.60 -15.45 -17.30
C GLY A 226 10.52 -16.53 -17.11
N LYS A 227 9.32 -16.16 -16.62
CA LYS A 227 8.17 -17.06 -16.44
C LYS A 227 7.21 -17.08 -17.62
N GLN A 228 7.30 -16.13 -18.56
CA GLN A 228 6.43 -16.08 -19.74
C GLN A 228 7.18 -16.49 -21.02
N LYS A 229 7.02 -17.76 -21.43
CA LYS A 229 7.19 -18.19 -22.82
C LYS A 229 5.82 -18.22 -23.51
N GLU A 230 5.21 -17.06 -23.72
CA GLU A 230 4.18 -16.88 -24.75
C GLU A 230 4.01 -15.37 -25.02
N PRO A 231 3.81 -14.95 -26.29
CA PRO A 231 3.90 -13.55 -26.67
C PRO A 231 2.62 -12.80 -26.30
N TYR A 232 2.62 -12.13 -25.14
CA TYR A 232 1.58 -11.15 -24.83
C TYR A 232 1.92 -9.82 -25.50
N GLN A 233 1.24 -9.54 -26.61
CA GLN A 233 1.03 -8.16 -27.07
C GLN A 233 -0.08 -7.55 -26.22
N ALA A 234 0.27 -6.58 -25.40
CA ALA A 234 -0.69 -5.66 -24.79
C ALA A 234 -0.13 -4.24 -24.91
N GLU A 235 -0.32 -3.66 -26.10
CA GLU A 235 -0.36 -2.20 -26.22
C GLU A 235 -1.70 -1.73 -25.66
N VAL A 236 -1.67 -1.17 -24.45
CA VAL A 236 -2.76 -0.32 -23.95
C VAL A 236 -2.11 0.95 -23.44
N SER A 237 -1.94 1.89 -24.37
CA SER A 237 -1.61 3.28 -24.07
C SER A 237 -2.74 3.88 -23.25
N THR A 238 -2.51 4.07 -21.95
CA THR A 238 -3.32 4.98 -21.12
C THR A 238 -2.44 6.16 -20.75
N SER A 239 -2.68 7.27 -21.44
CA SER A 239 -2.04 8.55 -21.19
C SER A 239 -2.59 9.16 -19.89
N SER A 240 -1.97 8.83 -18.76
CA SER A 240 -2.04 9.66 -17.56
C SER A 240 -0.63 9.93 -17.10
N SER A 241 -0.11 11.12 -17.40
CA SER A 241 1.27 11.52 -17.11
C SER A 241 1.49 11.92 -15.65
N SER A 242 0.64 11.48 -14.71
CA SER A 242 0.80 11.85 -13.30
C SER A 242 1.76 10.88 -12.61
N THR A 243 2.88 11.38 -12.11
CA THR A 243 3.73 10.65 -11.16
C THR A 243 2.89 10.27 -9.93
N PRO A 244 2.89 8.98 -9.51
CA PRO A 244 2.11 8.55 -8.36
C PRO A 244 2.56 9.28 -7.09
N ARG A 245 1.61 9.69 -6.25
CA ARG A 245 1.91 10.36 -4.97
C ARG A 245 2.71 9.42 -4.07
N THR A 246 3.59 9.95 -3.24
CA THR A 246 4.45 9.16 -2.35
C THR A 246 4.09 9.40 -0.89
N LEU A 247 3.82 8.30 -0.19
CA LEU A 247 3.59 8.23 1.25
C LEU A 247 4.81 7.58 1.88
N LEU A 248 5.46 8.27 2.81
CA LEU A 248 6.69 7.79 3.45
C LEU A 248 6.39 7.46 4.91
N LEU A 249 6.77 6.25 5.33
CA LEU A 249 6.60 5.76 6.68
C LEU A 249 7.97 5.35 7.24
N GLY A 250 8.29 5.76 8.45
CA GLY A 250 9.55 5.41 9.11
C GLY A 250 9.28 4.90 10.51
N PHE A 251 9.63 3.63 10.77
CA PHE A 251 9.51 3.03 12.09
C PHE A 251 10.86 3.03 12.82
N SER A 252 10.88 3.38 14.12
CA SER A 252 12.11 3.42 14.92
C SER A 252 13.23 4.20 14.18
N LYS A 253 14.41 3.62 13.91
CA LYS A 253 15.50 4.28 13.16
C LYS A 253 15.19 4.58 11.70
N GLY A 254 14.19 3.94 11.09
CA GLY A 254 13.68 4.31 9.77
C GLY A 254 13.13 5.75 9.71
N GLY A 255 12.73 6.31 10.86
CA GLY A 255 12.34 7.72 10.97
C GLY A 255 13.48 8.71 10.69
N THR A 256 14.73 8.32 10.93
CA THR A 256 15.90 9.19 10.64
C THR A 256 16.06 9.43 9.15
N LEU A 257 15.69 8.45 8.33
CA LEU A 257 15.70 8.58 6.89
C LEU A 257 14.60 9.55 6.41
N LEU A 258 13.45 9.60 7.11
CA LEU A 258 12.43 10.61 6.83
C LEU A 258 12.96 12.02 7.09
N ASN A 259 13.69 12.23 8.18
CA ASN A 259 14.30 13.54 8.48
C ASN A 259 15.33 13.97 7.44
N GLN A 260 16.13 13.03 6.94
CA GLN A 260 17.05 13.26 5.83
C GLN A 260 16.28 13.66 4.56
N LEU A 261 15.18 12.99 4.25
CA LEU A 261 14.31 13.32 3.13
C LEU A 261 13.60 14.66 3.28
N VAL A 262 13.17 15.04 4.49
CA VAL A 262 12.64 16.38 4.78
C VAL A 262 13.69 17.44 4.52
N THR A 263 14.94 17.18 4.91
CA THR A 263 16.08 18.07 4.66
C THR A 263 16.30 18.25 3.16
N GLU A 264 16.40 17.16 2.40
CA GLU A 264 16.53 17.21 0.93
C GLU A 264 15.35 17.91 0.26
N LEU A 265 14.13 17.63 0.71
CA LEU A 265 12.91 18.23 0.17
C LEU A 265 12.90 19.75 0.33
N GLY A 266 13.38 20.28 1.46
CA GLY A 266 13.50 21.72 1.69
C GLY A 266 14.39 22.41 0.65
N PHE A 267 15.46 21.74 0.21
CA PHE A 267 16.41 22.32 -0.75
C PHE A 267 16.11 21.98 -2.21
N ALA A 268 15.16 21.08 -2.46
CA ALA A 268 14.74 20.72 -3.82
C ALA A 268 14.03 21.89 -4.52
N PRO A 269 14.18 22.02 -5.85
CA PRO A 269 13.40 22.98 -6.63
C PRO A 269 11.91 22.60 -6.65
N VAL A 270 11.04 23.61 -6.65
CA VAL A 270 9.59 23.41 -6.83
C VAL A 270 9.32 23.20 -8.31
N GLN A 271 8.81 22.02 -8.68
CA GLN A 271 8.28 21.79 -10.02
C GLN A 271 6.82 22.27 -10.05
N LEU A 272 6.59 23.45 -10.62
CA LEU A 272 5.24 23.94 -10.86
C LEU A 272 4.59 23.11 -11.97
N THR A 273 3.33 22.72 -11.75
CA THR A 273 2.49 21.94 -12.68
C THR A 273 2.24 22.61 -14.04
N GLU A 274 2.78 23.80 -14.29
CA GLU A 274 2.64 24.54 -15.56
C GLU A 274 3.53 23.99 -16.70
N ASP A 275 4.59 23.23 -16.41
CA ASP A 275 5.49 22.68 -17.43
C ASP A 275 5.00 21.37 -18.11
N MET A 276 3.75 20.96 -17.87
CA MET A 276 3.15 19.78 -18.53
C MET A 276 2.41 20.07 -19.84
N CYS A 277 2.48 21.29 -20.38
CA CYS A 277 1.83 21.63 -21.66
C CYS A 277 2.76 22.22 -22.75
N LEU A 278 4.08 22.35 -22.50
CA LEU A 278 5.02 22.91 -23.49
C LEU A 278 5.96 21.91 -24.17
N ALA A 279 5.84 20.60 -23.89
CA ALA A 279 6.58 19.58 -24.65
C ALA A 279 6.05 19.33 -26.08
N ASN A 280 5.03 20.09 -26.53
CA ASN A 280 4.53 20.07 -27.90
C ASN A 280 4.79 21.41 -28.59
N LYS A 281 6.06 21.73 -28.86
CA LYS A 281 6.50 22.51 -30.04
C LYS A 281 8.02 22.49 -30.22
N ASN A 282 8.45 21.66 -31.17
CA ASN A 282 9.60 21.77 -32.07
C ASN A 282 11.02 21.84 -31.48
N VAL A 283 11.76 20.72 -31.56
CA VAL A 283 13.05 20.68 -32.31
C VAL A 283 13.16 19.33 -33.03
N THR A 284 13.11 19.38 -34.36
CA THR A 284 13.68 18.37 -35.25
C THR A 284 15.19 18.27 -35.01
N ASN A 285 15.67 17.17 -34.43
CA ASN A 285 16.88 16.47 -34.88
C ASN A 285 17.09 15.18 -34.06
N GLY A 286 17.49 14.13 -34.76
CA GLY A 286 17.44 12.74 -34.31
C GLY A 286 18.11 12.45 -32.98
N GLY A 287 17.39 11.74 -32.13
CA GLY A 287 17.87 11.08 -30.93
C GLY A 287 16.79 10.12 -30.47
N PHE A 288 17.14 8.85 -30.30
CA PHE A 288 16.26 7.74 -29.92
C PHE A 288 15.29 8.13 -28.79
N ALA A 289 14.00 8.28 -29.11
CA ALA A 289 12.96 8.29 -28.11
C ALA A 289 12.85 6.88 -27.53
N SER A 290 13.22 6.69 -26.26
CA SER A 290 12.93 5.47 -25.53
C SER A 290 11.41 5.31 -25.37
N PRO A 291 10.87 4.08 -25.42
CA PRO A 291 9.44 3.88 -25.28
C PRO A 291 8.97 4.36 -23.90
N GLN A 292 7.89 5.14 -23.88
CA GLN A 292 7.23 5.61 -22.65
C GLN A 292 6.99 4.42 -21.73
N GLN A 293 7.73 4.40 -20.63
CA GLN A 293 7.66 3.34 -19.63
C GLN A 293 6.61 3.73 -18.59
N ASP A 294 5.67 2.84 -18.29
CA ASP A 294 4.64 3.05 -17.26
C ASP A 294 5.29 3.61 -15.99
N GLN A 295 5.02 4.89 -15.64
CA GLN A 295 5.68 5.60 -14.54
C GLN A 295 5.11 5.19 -13.18
N ILE A 296 5.22 3.90 -12.86
CA ILE A 296 4.75 3.31 -11.60
C ILE A 296 5.64 3.76 -10.43
N ILE A 297 6.89 4.15 -10.71
CA ILE A 297 7.85 4.70 -9.76
C ILE A 297 8.46 6.01 -10.27
N PRO A 298 8.92 6.91 -9.38
CA PRO A 298 9.66 8.10 -9.77
C PRO A 298 10.94 7.76 -10.55
N ASN A 299 11.23 8.55 -11.58
CA ASN A 299 12.36 8.36 -12.49
C ASN A 299 13.55 9.32 -12.23
N SER A 300 13.40 10.22 -11.26
CA SER A 300 14.39 11.22 -10.88
C SER A 300 14.23 11.55 -9.40
N LYS A 301 15.31 12.02 -8.78
CA LYS A 301 15.30 12.49 -7.38
C LYS A 301 14.34 13.67 -7.17
N ASP A 302 14.31 14.62 -8.12
CA ASP A 302 13.42 15.77 -8.05
C ASP A 302 11.95 15.34 -8.20
N GLY A 303 11.67 14.42 -9.14
CA GLY A 303 10.34 13.86 -9.32
C GLY A 303 9.88 13.08 -8.08
N PHE A 304 10.79 12.34 -7.43
CA PHE A 304 10.52 11.65 -6.17
C PHE A 304 10.22 12.64 -5.03
N LEU A 305 11.07 13.65 -4.83
CA LEU A 305 10.87 14.62 -3.76
C LEU A 305 9.57 15.42 -3.95
N ASN A 306 9.27 15.82 -5.18
CA ASN A 306 8.03 16.53 -5.51
C ASN A 306 6.78 15.64 -5.52
N SER A 307 6.92 14.29 -5.55
CA SER A 307 5.78 13.39 -5.39
C SER A 307 5.41 13.12 -3.93
N ILE A 308 6.28 13.47 -2.96
CA ILE A 308 6.02 13.25 -1.54
C ILE A 308 4.82 14.07 -1.08
N ALA A 309 3.84 13.38 -0.50
CA ALA A 309 2.61 13.99 0.01
C ALA A 309 2.48 13.85 1.53
N GLU A 310 2.99 12.76 2.11
CA GLU A 310 2.83 12.45 3.54
C GLU A 310 4.10 11.83 4.14
N PHE A 311 4.45 12.29 5.33
CA PHE A 311 5.45 11.67 6.20
C PHE A 311 4.76 11.10 7.44
N HIS A 312 5.00 9.83 7.74
CA HIS A 312 4.48 9.12 8.91
C HIS A 312 5.65 8.65 9.77
N PHE A 313 5.88 9.33 10.88
CA PHE A 313 6.83 8.91 11.90
C PHE A 313 6.15 7.93 12.84
N VAL A 314 6.58 6.67 12.84
CA VAL A 314 5.96 5.59 13.62
C VAL A 314 6.90 5.16 14.74
N GLU A 315 6.57 5.51 15.98
CA GLU A 315 7.38 5.24 17.18
C GLU A 315 8.88 5.53 17.00
N VAL A 316 9.19 6.66 16.36
CA VAL A 316 10.56 7.12 16.16
C VAL A 316 11.09 7.60 17.50
N ARG A 317 11.71 6.68 18.25
CA ARG A 317 12.21 6.87 19.62
C ARG A 317 13.73 6.92 19.63
N LEU A 318 14.27 8.02 19.13
CA LEU A 318 15.69 8.33 19.24
C LEU A 318 15.83 9.61 20.05
N ASN A 319 16.21 9.48 21.32
CA ASN A 319 16.44 10.63 22.20
C ASN A 319 17.90 11.06 22.14
N THR A 320 18.40 11.32 20.94
CA THR A 320 19.77 11.74 20.69
C THR A 320 19.79 13.04 19.90
N GLU A 321 20.83 13.85 20.11
CA GLU A 321 21.08 15.02 19.29
C GLU A 321 21.20 14.60 17.81
N GLY A 322 20.60 15.39 16.90
CA GLY A 322 20.57 15.08 15.47
C GLY A 322 19.47 14.10 15.04
N ALA A 323 18.75 13.45 15.97
CA ALA A 323 17.64 12.54 15.63
C ALA A 323 16.39 13.23 15.08
N TYR A 324 16.31 14.56 15.18
CA TYR A 324 15.18 15.38 14.79
C TYR A 324 15.64 16.52 13.88
N VAL A 325 14.81 16.92 12.92
CA VAL A 325 15.06 18.13 12.13
C VAL A 325 14.82 19.36 13.01
N THR A 326 15.90 19.93 13.54
CA THR A 326 15.88 21.19 14.31
C THR A 326 16.46 22.36 13.54
N ASN A 327 16.98 22.13 12.33
CA ASN A 327 17.57 23.18 11.51
C ASN A 327 16.47 24.14 11.00
N HIS A 328 16.50 25.38 11.49
CA HIS A 328 15.55 26.41 11.11
C HIS A 328 15.56 26.72 9.61
N ASP A 329 16.70 26.59 8.93
CA ASP A 329 16.80 26.84 7.49
C ASP A 329 15.99 25.80 6.71
N VAL A 330 16.01 24.53 7.13
CA VAL A 330 15.19 23.47 6.52
C VAL A 330 13.71 23.79 6.68
N ILE A 331 13.28 24.17 7.89
CA ILE A 331 11.88 24.50 8.19
C ILE A 331 11.42 25.71 7.37
N ASN A 332 12.25 26.77 7.32
CA ASN A 332 11.97 27.97 6.55
C ASN A 332 11.85 27.64 5.06
N ARG A 333 12.75 26.83 4.52
CA ARG A 333 12.71 26.41 3.11
C ARG A 333 11.48 25.56 2.76
N ILE A 334 11.06 24.67 3.66
CA ILE A 334 9.79 23.94 3.47
C ILE A 334 8.61 24.93 3.42
N SER A 335 8.60 25.93 4.30
CA SER A 335 7.59 26.99 4.26
C SER A 335 7.64 27.82 2.98
N GLU A 336 8.84 28.17 2.50
CA GLU A 336 9.05 28.91 1.25
C GLU A 336 8.56 28.10 0.04
N ARG A 337 8.83 26.79 -0.01
CA ARG A 337 8.31 25.89 -1.06
C ARG A 337 6.79 25.94 -1.14
N LEU A 338 6.10 25.92 0.01
CA LEU A 338 4.64 26.03 0.04
C LEU A 338 4.17 27.41 -0.45
N ALA A 339 4.87 28.48 -0.06
CA ALA A 339 4.58 29.83 -0.55
C ALA A 339 4.81 29.98 -2.07
N GLN A 340 5.72 29.20 -2.64
CA GLN A 340 5.98 29.13 -4.08
C GLN A 340 4.95 28.27 -4.84
N GLY A 341 3.95 27.70 -4.18
CA GLY A 341 2.88 26.94 -4.82
C GLY A 341 3.11 25.43 -4.93
N ALA A 342 4.10 24.89 -4.21
CA ALA A 342 4.26 23.44 -4.10
C ALA A 342 3.02 22.78 -3.45
N PRO A 343 2.70 21.52 -3.79
CA PRO A 343 1.64 20.76 -3.12
C PRO A 343 1.85 20.71 -1.59
N GLY A 344 0.75 20.75 -0.84
CA GLY A 344 0.79 20.64 0.61
C GLY A 344 1.32 19.29 1.10
N ILE A 345 2.18 19.32 2.13
CA ILE A 345 2.78 18.14 2.75
C ILE A 345 2.14 17.92 4.13
N ARG A 346 1.80 16.67 4.46
CA ARG A 346 1.30 16.30 5.79
C ARG A 346 2.33 15.53 6.60
N PHE A 347 2.43 15.87 7.87
CA PHE A 347 3.27 15.18 8.84
C PHE A 347 2.37 14.50 9.88
N PHE A 348 2.52 13.19 10.03
CA PHE A 348 1.81 12.39 11.02
C PHE A 348 2.81 11.79 12.00
N LEU A 349 2.55 12.00 13.28
CA LEU A 349 3.33 11.45 14.39
C LEU A 349 2.49 10.35 15.05
N HIS A 350 2.92 9.09 14.90
CA HIS A 350 2.25 7.92 15.45
C HIS A 350 3.11 7.38 16.59
N GLY A 351 2.67 7.49 17.84
CA GLY A 351 3.41 6.94 18.96
C GLY A 351 2.97 7.47 20.31
N THR A 352 3.62 6.95 21.35
CA THR A 352 3.43 7.45 22.72
C THR A 352 4.06 8.83 22.87
N PRO A 353 3.41 9.78 23.59
CA PRO A 353 3.89 11.15 23.75
C PRO A 353 5.18 11.16 24.58
N ARG A 354 6.31 11.05 23.89
CA ARG A 354 7.67 11.30 24.37
C ARG A 354 8.52 12.04 23.31
N GLN A 355 7.88 12.41 22.20
CA GLN A 355 8.43 13.24 21.14
C GLN A 355 8.21 14.70 21.47
#